data_AF-A0A8J3X5V3-F1
#
_entry.id   AF-A0A8J3X5V3-F1
#
_cell.length_a   1.000
_cell.length_b   1.000
_cell.length_c   1.000
_cell.angle_alpha   90.00
_cell.angle_beta   90.00
_cell.angle_gamma   90.00
#
_symmetry.space_group_name_H-M   'P 1'
#
loop_
_entity.id
_entity.type
_entity.pdbx_description
1 polymer ?
#
loop_
_entity_poly.entity_id
_entity_poly.type
_entity_poly.pdbx_seq_one_letter_code
_entity_poly.pdbx_strand_id
1 'polypeptide(L)'
;MNGTGHWHERAFRTDVPRKIALSLGVGGLAYFITNVVADASEALQIWSITISVFIGGVVLITQLLGDFEKRLAKVELGQERHAREIEQRVKTGFSTINEATKLFGLVEDSALATEGLIQLVRHSTQIDAAAPPLVFRFAQAEISRMSEFLKELGDGGNVIYEGEDRDWMLSLTRTVETSIDATSLTTVDAGGDGFVDGGLWSSDLGQRYLDCQRDAIQRGVHIRRVFILDKPDLADEDFLGVCRLQREIGIHVRILDSSAIPGLRRSSLFDFILFDEGISYEVTPASRVEGAIAPSILTTRLELRPARVRDRMQRFKDLWESARDLD
;
A
#
# COMPACT_ATOMS: atom_id res chain seq x y z
N MET A 1 -10.72 34.39 -17.84
CA MET A 1 -11.56 34.88 -18.97
C MET A 1 -12.60 35.83 -18.41
N ASN A 2 -12.60 37.05 -18.94
CA ASN A 2 -13.50 38.14 -18.58
C ASN A 2 -14.92 37.90 -19.10
N GLY A 3 -15.91 38.33 -18.32
CA GLY A 3 -17.10 39.02 -18.84
C GLY A 3 -18.38 38.21 -19.02
N THR A 4 -19.20 38.07 -17.97
CA THR A 4 -20.66 37.79 -18.08
C THR A 4 -21.43 38.19 -16.79
N GLY A 5 -21.14 39.36 -16.21
CA GLY A 5 -21.73 39.77 -14.91
C GLY A 5 -22.83 40.84 -14.91
N HIS A 6 -23.18 41.44 -16.06
CA HIS A 6 -23.97 42.69 -16.07
C HIS A 6 -25.34 42.66 -16.77
N TRP A 7 -25.86 41.50 -17.15
CA TRP A 7 -27.11 41.41 -17.93
C TRP A 7 -28.39 41.18 -17.10
N HIS A 8 -28.29 40.73 -15.85
CA HIS A 8 -29.47 40.35 -15.07
C HIS A 8 -30.16 41.49 -14.30
N GLU A 9 -29.46 42.58 -13.96
CA GLU A 9 -30.07 43.70 -13.22
C GLU A 9 -30.90 44.66 -14.08
N ARG A 10 -30.65 44.74 -15.40
CA ARG A 10 -31.40 45.67 -16.26
C ARG A 10 -32.79 45.18 -16.66
N ALA A 11 -33.01 43.87 -16.78
CA ALA A 11 -34.28 43.31 -17.22
C ALA A 11 -35.39 43.37 -16.14
N PHE A 12 -35.01 43.40 -14.85
CA PHE A 12 -35.97 43.40 -13.76
C PHE A 12 -36.67 44.76 -13.57
N ARG A 13 -36.01 45.86 -13.98
CA ARG A 13 -36.52 47.22 -13.79
C ARG A 13 -37.49 47.68 -14.89
N THR A 14 -37.55 46.96 -16.02
CA THR A 14 -38.36 47.36 -17.19
C THR A 14 -39.79 46.82 -17.18
N ASP A 15 -40.09 45.73 -16.46
CA ASP A 15 -41.44 45.13 -16.48
C ASP A 15 -42.39 45.68 -15.41
N VAL A 16 -41.87 46.11 -14.26
CA VAL A 16 -42.66 46.74 -13.19
C VAL A 16 -43.39 48.00 -13.68
N PRO A 17 -42.73 48.97 -14.35
CA PRO A 17 -43.44 50.16 -14.85
C PRO A 17 -44.47 49.82 -15.93
N ARG A 18 -44.23 48.78 -16.75
CA ARG A 18 -45.20 48.32 -17.75
C ARG A 18 -46.45 47.73 -17.12
N LYS A 19 -46.30 46.94 -16.05
CA LYS A 19 -47.42 46.33 -15.31
C LYS A 19 -48.26 47.36 -14.56
N ILE A 20 -47.59 48.35 -13.97
CA ILE A 20 -48.24 49.51 -13.35
C ILE A 20 -49.00 50.32 -14.41
N ALA A 21 -48.39 50.60 -15.56
CA ALA A 21 -49.04 51.30 -16.67
C ALA A 21 -50.24 50.54 -17.24
N LEU A 22 -50.16 49.20 -17.35
CA LEU A 22 -51.29 48.38 -17.81
C LEU A 22 -52.44 48.39 -16.79
N SER A 23 -52.13 48.28 -15.50
CA SER A 23 -53.16 48.31 -14.44
C SER A 23 -53.83 49.68 -14.33
N LEU A 24 -53.04 50.75 -14.42
CA LEU A 24 -53.54 52.13 -14.51
C LEU A 24 -54.37 52.36 -15.78
N GLY A 25 -53.94 51.80 -16.92
CA GLY A 25 -54.66 51.89 -18.19
C GLY A 25 -56.01 51.19 -18.14
N VAL A 26 -56.08 49.98 -17.59
CA VAL A 26 -57.33 49.22 -17.44
C VAL A 26 -58.27 49.87 -16.44
N GLY A 27 -57.74 50.33 -15.29
CA GLY A 27 -58.53 51.07 -14.30
C GLY A 27 -59.06 52.41 -14.83
N GLY A 28 -58.22 53.14 -15.57
CA GLY A 28 -58.60 54.40 -16.23
C GLY A 28 -59.64 54.21 -17.33
N LEU A 29 -59.52 53.14 -18.14
CA LEU A 29 -60.51 52.79 -19.17
C LEU A 29 -61.85 52.40 -18.53
N ALA A 30 -61.82 51.60 -17.45
CA ALA A 30 -63.01 51.22 -16.70
C ALA A 30 -63.71 52.43 -16.09
N TYR A 31 -62.94 53.37 -15.51
CA TYR A 31 -63.46 54.64 -14.99
C TYR A 31 -64.11 55.47 -16.11
N PHE A 32 -63.44 55.60 -17.26
CA PHE A 32 -63.97 56.36 -18.39
C PHE A 32 -65.28 55.78 -18.93
N ILE A 33 -65.34 54.46 -19.14
CA ILE A 33 -66.55 53.77 -19.59
C ILE A 33 -67.68 53.96 -18.57
N THR A 34 -67.36 53.84 -17.29
CA THR A 34 -68.38 53.97 -16.24
C THR A 34 -68.85 55.41 -16.09
N ASN A 35 -68.00 56.42 -16.28
CA ASN A 35 -68.39 57.82 -16.21
C ASN A 35 -69.26 58.25 -17.41
N VAL A 36 -68.96 57.74 -18.61
CA VAL A 36 -69.79 57.96 -19.82
C VAL A 36 -71.17 57.30 -19.70
N VAL A 37 -71.27 56.16 -19.00
CA VAL A 37 -72.55 55.47 -18.74
C VAL A 37 -73.28 56.08 -17.52
N ALA A 38 -72.56 56.65 -16.56
CA ALA A 38 -73.10 57.25 -15.33
C ALA A 38 -73.70 58.65 -15.52
N ASP A 39 -73.45 59.32 -16.64
CA ASP A 39 -74.03 60.64 -17.00
C ASP A 39 -75.58 60.63 -17.08
N ALA A 40 -76.20 59.45 -16.93
CA ALA A 40 -77.65 59.25 -16.84
C ALA A 40 -78.21 59.19 -15.39
N SER A 41 -77.39 59.15 -14.34
CA SER A 41 -77.87 59.10 -12.94
C SER A 41 -76.80 59.45 -11.89
N GLU A 42 -77.03 60.49 -11.07
CA GLU A 42 -76.09 61.00 -10.06
C GLU A 42 -75.64 59.95 -9.01
N ALA A 43 -76.44 58.91 -8.76
CA ALA A 43 -76.11 57.84 -7.81
C ALA A 43 -74.99 56.89 -8.31
N LEU A 44 -74.74 56.82 -9.62
CA LEU A 44 -73.81 55.86 -10.22
C LEU A 44 -72.34 56.32 -10.17
N GLN A 45 -72.10 57.62 -9.95
CA GLN A 45 -70.78 58.21 -10.06
C GLN A 45 -69.84 57.78 -8.91
N ILE A 46 -70.36 57.65 -7.69
CA ILE A 46 -69.58 57.16 -6.53
C ILE A 46 -69.17 55.70 -6.73
N TRP A 47 -70.05 54.87 -7.29
CA TRP A 47 -69.78 53.45 -7.55
C TRP A 47 -68.73 53.23 -8.66
N SER A 48 -68.57 54.18 -9.59
CA SER A 48 -67.59 54.08 -10.67
C SER A 48 -66.13 54.06 -10.18
N ILE A 49 -65.81 54.89 -9.19
CA ILE A 49 -64.48 54.97 -8.59
C ILE A 49 -64.19 53.68 -7.82
N THR A 50 -65.15 53.21 -7.03
CA THR A 50 -65.02 51.96 -6.28
C THR A 50 -64.80 50.75 -7.20
N ILE A 51 -65.54 50.66 -8.31
CA ILE A 51 -65.42 49.54 -9.27
C ILE A 51 -64.08 49.59 -10.02
N SER A 52 -63.62 50.75 -10.46
CA SER A 52 -62.34 50.90 -11.17
C SER A 52 -61.12 50.58 -10.28
N VAL A 53 -61.12 51.05 -9.03
CA VAL A 53 -60.09 50.71 -8.03
C VAL A 53 -60.11 49.21 -7.73
N PHE A 54 -61.30 48.61 -7.62
CA PHE A 54 -61.45 47.18 -7.40
C PHE A 54 -60.90 46.36 -8.57
N ILE A 55 -61.25 46.70 -9.81
CA ILE A 55 -60.75 46.03 -11.02
C ILE A 55 -59.23 46.18 -11.13
N GLY A 56 -58.69 47.37 -10.90
CA GLY A 56 -57.24 47.61 -10.89
C GLY A 56 -56.51 46.77 -9.82
N GLY A 57 -57.10 46.65 -8.63
CA GLY A 57 -56.59 45.81 -7.55
C GLY A 57 -56.57 44.32 -7.90
N VAL A 58 -57.65 43.80 -8.48
CA VAL A 58 -57.75 42.39 -8.89
C VAL A 58 -56.73 42.04 -9.96
N VAL A 59 -56.54 42.94 -10.95
CA VAL A 59 -55.53 42.74 -12.01
C VAL A 59 -54.13 42.72 -11.41
N LEU A 60 -53.81 43.62 -10.47
CA LEU A 60 -52.51 43.67 -9.82
C LEU A 60 -52.24 42.42 -8.97
N ILE A 61 -53.23 41.94 -8.22
CA ILE A 61 -53.12 40.70 -7.44
C ILE A 61 -52.89 39.49 -8.38
N THR A 62 -53.65 39.39 -9.47
CA THR A 62 -53.50 38.28 -10.43
C THR A 62 -52.10 38.26 -11.05
N GLN A 63 -51.55 39.44 -11.37
CA GLN A 63 -50.18 39.57 -11.86
C GLN A 63 -49.14 39.18 -10.80
N LEU A 64 -49.36 39.56 -9.54
CA LEU A 64 -48.48 39.21 -8.43
C LEU A 64 -48.41 37.69 -8.23
N LEU A 65 -49.57 37.01 -8.21
CA LEU A 65 -49.64 35.55 -8.08
C LEU A 65 -48.92 34.83 -9.22
N GLY A 66 -49.14 35.24 -10.47
CA GLY A 66 -48.45 34.63 -11.63
C GLY A 66 -46.94 34.88 -11.64
N ASP A 67 -46.47 36.00 -11.12
CA ASP A 67 -45.03 36.26 -10.95
C ASP A 67 -44.43 35.41 -9.83
N PHE A 68 -45.16 35.19 -8.74
CA PHE A 68 -44.73 34.34 -7.63
C PHE A 68 -44.59 32.89 -8.06
N GLU A 69 -45.55 32.32 -8.79
CA GLU A 69 -45.48 30.96 -9.32
C GLU A 69 -44.24 30.75 -10.21
N LYS A 70 -43.98 31.70 -11.11
CA LYS A 70 -42.79 31.64 -11.99
C LYS A 70 -41.47 31.72 -11.23
N ARG A 71 -41.44 32.46 -10.12
CA ARG A 71 -40.25 32.54 -9.27
C ARG A 71 -40.08 31.28 -8.44
N LEU A 72 -41.16 30.72 -7.91
CA LEU A 72 -41.13 29.47 -7.14
C LEU A 72 -40.61 28.32 -8.00
N ALA A 73 -41.14 28.16 -9.21
CA ALA A 73 -40.70 27.13 -10.15
C ALA A 73 -39.21 27.28 -10.55
N LYS A 74 -38.71 28.51 -10.69
CA LYS A 74 -37.29 28.76 -10.95
C LYS A 74 -36.40 28.42 -9.76
N VAL A 75 -36.85 28.68 -8.54
CA VAL A 75 -36.11 28.36 -7.32
C VAL A 75 -36.08 26.85 -7.09
N GLU A 76 -37.20 26.16 -7.29
CA GLU A 76 -37.32 24.71 -7.15
C GLU A 76 -36.41 23.96 -8.14
N LEU A 77 -36.44 24.35 -9.41
CA LEU A 77 -35.52 23.82 -10.43
C LEU A 77 -34.03 24.13 -10.13
N GLY A 78 -33.76 25.29 -9.52
CA GLY A 78 -32.42 25.67 -9.07
C GLY A 78 -31.92 24.82 -7.90
N GLN A 79 -32.79 24.54 -6.92
CA GLN A 79 -32.48 23.72 -5.75
C GLN A 79 -32.25 22.25 -6.11
N GLU A 80 -33.08 21.66 -6.99
CA GLU A 80 -32.85 20.28 -7.44
C GLU A 80 -31.51 20.13 -8.16
N ARG A 81 -31.14 21.12 -8.97
CA ARG A 81 -29.87 21.08 -9.70
C ARG A 81 -28.67 21.17 -8.76
N HIS A 82 -28.73 22.06 -7.78
CA HIS A 82 -27.69 22.15 -6.75
C HIS A 82 -27.63 20.91 -5.85
N ALA A 83 -28.77 20.32 -5.49
CA ALA A 83 -28.80 19.08 -4.72
C ALA A 83 -28.09 17.94 -5.46
N ARG A 84 -28.36 17.78 -6.76
CA ARG A 84 -27.70 16.76 -7.60
C ARG A 84 -26.20 17.04 -7.77
N GLU A 85 -25.81 18.30 -7.98
CA GLU A 85 -24.39 18.67 -8.09
C GLU A 85 -23.62 18.41 -6.78
N ILE A 86 -24.23 18.70 -5.63
CA ILE A 86 -23.67 18.40 -4.32
C ILE A 86 -23.57 16.89 -4.12
N GLU A 87 -24.63 16.13 -4.38
CA GLU A 87 -24.65 14.67 -4.25
C GLU A 87 -23.55 14.02 -5.11
N GLN A 88 -23.37 14.49 -6.34
CA GLN A 88 -22.36 13.96 -7.25
C GLN A 88 -20.93 14.26 -6.80
N ARG A 89 -20.68 15.48 -6.27
CA ARG A 89 -19.38 15.85 -5.69
C ARG A 89 -19.08 15.08 -4.40
N VAL A 90 -20.09 14.90 -3.55
CA VAL A 90 -20.01 14.10 -2.32
C VAL A 90 -19.69 12.66 -2.67
N LYS A 91 -20.46 12.01 -3.55
CA LYS A 91 -20.25 10.60 -3.93
C LYS A 91 -18.86 10.35 -4.53
N THR A 92 -18.36 11.27 -5.35
CA THR A 92 -17.03 11.17 -5.96
C THR A 92 -15.91 11.35 -4.92
N GLY A 93 -16.00 12.36 -4.05
CA GLY A 93 -15.02 12.60 -3.00
C GLY A 93 -14.98 11.47 -1.96
N PHE A 94 -16.15 10.96 -1.55
CA PHE A 94 -16.25 9.87 -0.58
C PHE A 94 -15.76 8.54 -1.14
N SER A 95 -15.92 8.24 -2.44
CA SER A 95 -15.45 6.97 -3.02
C SER A 95 -13.93 6.84 -2.95
N THR A 96 -13.18 7.88 -3.30
CA THR A 96 -11.70 7.87 -3.29
C THR A 96 -11.12 7.97 -1.88
N ILE A 97 -11.78 8.72 -0.99
CA ILE A 97 -11.39 8.79 0.44
C ILE A 97 -11.67 7.47 1.14
N ASN A 98 -12.79 6.80 0.86
CA ASN A 98 -13.19 5.56 1.51
C ASN A 98 -12.20 4.42 1.25
N GLU A 99 -11.66 4.29 0.03
CA GLU A 99 -10.71 3.22 -0.29
C GLU A 99 -9.34 3.43 0.39
N ALA A 100 -8.79 4.65 0.31
CA ALA A 100 -7.55 4.99 1.02
C ALA A 100 -7.71 4.87 2.54
N THR A 101 -8.82 5.38 3.11
CA THR A 101 -9.09 5.29 4.55
C THR A 101 -9.33 3.85 5.00
N LYS A 102 -9.97 3.02 4.18
CA LYS A 102 -10.16 1.59 4.47
C LYS A 102 -8.85 0.82 4.42
N LEU A 103 -7.96 1.12 3.47
CA LEU A 103 -6.62 0.54 3.42
C LEU A 103 -5.77 0.99 4.62
N PHE A 104 -5.83 2.27 5.01
CA PHE A 104 -5.17 2.74 6.24
C PHE A 104 -5.76 2.12 7.51
N GLY A 105 -7.07 1.92 7.59
CA GLY A 105 -7.71 1.21 8.71
C GLY A 105 -7.28 -0.25 8.80
N LEU A 106 -7.14 -0.95 7.67
CA LEU A 106 -6.58 -2.32 7.64
C LEU A 106 -5.09 -2.36 8.02
N VAL A 107 -4.36 -1.25 7.83
CA VAL A 107 -2.95 -1.12 8.24
C VAL A 107 -2.82 -0.75 9.72
N GLU A 108 -3.78 -0.03 10.32
CA GLU A 108 -3.84 0.20 11.77
C GLU A 108 -4.15 -1.10 12.54
N ASP A 109 -4.93 -2.01 11.94
CA ASP A 109 -5.22 -3.34 12.51
C ASP A 109 -4.12 -4.38 12.19
N SER A 110 -3.14 -4.05 11.36
CA SER A 110 -2.04 -4.94 10.97
C SER A 110 -0.85 -4.82 11.92
N ALA A 111 -0.17 -5.94 12.21
CA ALA A 111 1.07 -5.94 13.00
C ALA A 111 2.26 -5.30 12.27
N LEU A 112 2.14 -5.02 10.97
CA LEU A 112 3.17 -4.30 10.20
C LEU A 112 3.11 -2.80 10.52
N ALA A 113 4.22 -2.25 11.00
CA ALA A 113 4.32 -0.86 11.42
C ALA A 113 3.79 0.13 10.36
N THR A 114 2.68 0.80 10.67
CA THR A 114 1.99 1.81 9.85
C THR A 114 2.94 2.93 9.38
N GLU A 115 3.98 3.23 10.16
CA GLU A 115 5.00 4.24 9.85
C GLU A 115 5.79 3.90 8.57
N GLY A 116 6.12 2.63 8.33
CA GLY A 116 6.87 2.20 7.14
C GLY A 116 6.10 2.45 5.84
N LEU A 117 4.79 2.19 5.84
CA LEU A 117 3.91 2.48 4.69
C LEU A 117 3.79 3.98 4.43
N ILE A 118 3.65 4.79 5.49
CA ILE A 118 3.58 6.25 5.36
C ILE A 118 4.87 6.79 4.72
N GLN A 119 6.04 6.28 5.15
CA GLN A 119 7.31 6.67 4.56
C GLN A 119 7.43 6.24 3.10
N LEU A 120 6.98 5.02 2.74
CA LEU A 120 6.99 4.55 1.35
C LEU A 120 6.16 5.47 0.45
N VAL A 121 4.92 5.79 0.86
CA VAL A 121 4.04 6.71 0.11
C VAL A 121 4.71 8.08 0.00
N ARG A 122 5.20 8.63 1.12
CA ARG A 122 5.89 9.93 1.13
C ARG A 122 7.08 9.97 0.17
N HIS A 123 7.99 9.02 0.25
CA HIS A 123 9.18 8.98 -0.61
C HIS A 123 8.82 8.77 -2.08
N SER A 124 7.78 7.98 -2.39
CA SER A 124 7.31 7.81 -3.77
C SER A 124 6.81 9.13 -4.39
N THR A 125 6.19 10.00 -3.57
CA THR A 125 5.72 11.33 -4.03
C THR A 125 6.83 12.37 -4.18
N GLN A 126 8.01 12.10 -3.61
CA GLN A 126 9.18 13.00 -3.68
C GLN A 126 10.06 12.74 -4.91
N ILE A 127 9.76 11.71 -5.71
CA ILE A 127 10.46 11.48 -6.97
C ILE A 127 10.15 12.66 -7.89
N ASP A 128 11.17 13.46 -8.17
CA ASP A 128 11.06 14.70 -8.96
C ASP A 128 10.42 14.41 -10.32
N ALA A 129 9.44 15.22 -10.71
CA ALA A 129 8.81 15.16 -12.04
C ALA A 129 9.82 15.36 -13.18
N ALA A 130 10.97 15.99 -12.92
CA ALA A 130 12.08 16.13 -13.85
C ALA A 130 13.00 14.90 -13.91
N ALA A 131 12.79 13.88 -13.08
CA ALA A 131 13.60 12.67 -13.08
C ALA A 131 13.48 11.91 -14.41
N PRO A 132 14.54 11.22 -14.87
CA PRO A 132 14.48 10.41 -16.07
C PRO A 132 13.35 9.37 -16.01
N PRO A 133 12.62 9.10 -17.11
CA PRO A 133 11.51 8.13 -17.11
C PRO A 133 11.87 6.73 -16.61
N LEU A 134 13.15 6.34 -16.72
CA LEU A 134 13.64 5.07 -16.17
C LEU A 134 13.51 5.02 -14.63
N VAL A 135 13.75 6.13 -13.93
CA VAL A 135 13.67 6.20 -12.46
C VAL A 135 12.25 5.92 -11.99
N PHE A 136 11.25 6.51 -12.66
CA PHE A 136 9.84 6.26 -12.37
C PHE A 136 9.44 4.82 -12.63
N ARG A 137 9.82 4.25 -13.79
CA ARG A 137 9.52 2.85 -14.10
C ARG A 137 10.19 1.89 -13.13
N PHE A 138 11.43 2.18 -12.72
CA PHE A 138 12.15 1.38 -11.74
C PHE A 138 11.44 1.44 -10.39
N ALA A 139 11.15 2.63 -9.85
CA ALA A 139 10.43 2.78 -8.58
C ALA A 139 9.07 2.06 -8.59
N GLN A 140 8.32 2.15 -9.71
CA GLN A 140 7.06 1.43 -9.86
C GLN A 140 7.24 -0.10 -9.86
N ALA A 141 8.29 -0.61 -10.52
CA ALA A 141 8.61 -2.03 -10.50
C ALA A 141 8.98 -2.51 -9.09
N GLU A 142 9.75 -1.72 -8.32
CA GLU A 142 10.09 -2.03 -6.93
C GLU A 142 8.86 -2.08 -6.02
N ILE A 143 7.94 -1.10 -6.13
CA ILE A 143 6.69 -1.08 -5.36
C ILE A 143 5.83 -2.30 -5.67
N SER A 144 5.70 -2.66 -6.95
CA SER A 144 4.97 -3.86 -7.36
C SER A 144 5.62 -5.13 -6.80
N ARG A 145 6.95 -5.26 -6.88
CA ARG A 145 7.67 -6.41 -6.31
C ARG A 145 7.47 -6.52 -4.80
N MET A 146 7.55 -5.41 -4.07
CA MET A 146 7.32 -5.40 -2.62
C MET A 146 5.88 -5.79 -2.26
N SER A 147 4.90 -5.34 -3.06
CA SER A 147 3.49 -5.71 -2.88
C SER A 147 3.26 -7.21 -3.10
N GLU A 148 3.83 -7.78 -4.17
CA GLU A 148 3.78 -9.22 -4.45
C GLU A 148 4.48 -10.02 -3.34
N PHE A 149 5.65 -9.58 -2.89
CA PHE A 149 6.37 -10.19 -1.78
C PHE A 149 5.55 -10.20 -0.48
N LEU A 150 4.95 -9.08 -0.09
CA LEU A 150 4.10 -8.99 1.09
C LEU A 150 2.86 -9.89 1.00
N LYS A 151 2.29 -10.01 -0.20
CA LYS A 151 1.19 -10.94 -0.44
C LYS A 151 1.63 -12.39 -0.23
N GLU A 152 2.75 -12.81 -0.82
CA GLU A 152 3.26 -14.17 -0.67
C GLU A 152 3.64 -14.52 0.79
N LEU A 153 4.20 -13.56 1.52
CA LEU A 153 4.43 -13.67 2.96
C LEU A 153 3.11 -13.82 3.74
N GLY A 154 2.12 -12.96 3.44
CA GLY A 154 0.82 -12.95 4.11
C GLY A 154 -0.02 -14.21 3.85
N ASP A 155 0.12 -14.82 2.67
CA ASP A 155 -0.53 -16.08 2.30
C ASP A 155 0.11 -17.29 3.02
N GLY A 156 1.21 -17.10 3.76
CA GLY A 156 1.90 -18.15 4.55
C GLY A 156 2.53 -19.24 3.67
N GLY A 157 2.85 -18.90 2.43
CA GLY A 157 3.35 -19.82 1.42
C GLY A 157 4.87 -19.96 1.45
N ASN A 158 5.47 -19.90 0.26
CA ASN A 158 6.90 -19.76 0.10
C ASN A 158 7.18 -18.62 -0.90
N VAL A 159 8.32 -17.97 -0.72
CA VAL A 159 8.82 -16.95 -1.64
C VAL A 159 10.07 -17.51 -2.31
N ILE A 160 10.14 -17.45 -3.63
CA ILE A 160 11.30 -17.94 -4.39
C ILE A 160 11.93 -16.75 -5.10
N TYR A 161 13.23 -16.59 -4.90
CA TYR A 161 14.07 -15.64 -5.63
C TYR A 161 15.05 -16.40 -6.52
N GLU A 162 15.12 -16.01 -7.79
CA GLU A 162 16.10 -16.55 -8.72
C GLU A 162 17.48 -15.92 -8.46
N GLY A 163 18.44 -16.74 -8.05
CA GLY A 163 19.76 -16.30 -7.59
C GLY A 163 19.90 -16.23 -6.07
N GLU A 164 20.92 -15.49 -5.63
CA GLU A 164 21.23 -15.25 -4.22
C GLU A 164 20.52 -13.97 -3.73
N ASP A 165 19.59 -14.10 -2.79
CA ASP A 165 19.08 -12.93 -2.06
C ASP A 165 19.86 -12.77 -0.75
N ARG A 166 20.82 -11.85 -0.80
CA ARG A 166 21.71 -11.49 0.33
C ARG A 166 21.00 -10.65 1.38
N ASP A 167 20.01 -9.86 0.96
CA ASP A 167 19.34 -8.91 1.83
C ASP A 167 18.32 -9.60 2.73
N TRP A 168 17.68 -10.68 2.26
CA TRP A 168 16.81 -11.50 3.11
C TRP A 168 17.55 -12.15 4.28
N MET A 169 18.69 -12.80 4.02
CA MET A 169 19.49 -13.43 5.09
C MET A 169 19.92 -12.40 6.14
N LEU A 170 20.47 -11.27 5.70
CA LEU A 170 20.93 -10.21 6.60
C LEU A 170 19.76 -9.56 7.36
N SER A 171 18.64 -9.30 6.69
CA SER A 171 17.47 -8.66 7.32
C SER A 171 16.83 -9.58 8.35
N LEU A 172 16.64 -10.86 8.04
CA LEU A 172 16.12 -11.86 8.99
C LEU A 172 17.02 -11.98 10.23
N THR A 173 18.34 -11.96 10.04
CA THR A 173 19.31 -11.99 11.16
C THR A 173 19.23 -10.74 12.04
N ARG A 174 18.89 -9.58 11.47
CA ARG A 174 18.69 -8.34 12.24
C ARG A 174 17.37 -8.33 12.99
N THR A 175 16.33 -8.96 12.45
CA THR A 175 14.97 -8.93 13.03
C THR A 175 14.66 -10.11 13.94
N VAL A 176 15.45 -11.18 13.92
CA VAL A 176 15.27 -12.35 14.78
C VAL A 176 15.32 -11.96 16.27
N GLU A 177 14.46 -12.60 17.06
CA GLU A 177 14.27 -12.27 18.48
C GLU A 177 14.72 -13.37 19.44
N THR A 178 14.62 -14.64 19.04
CA THR A 178 14.80 -15.79 19.95
C THR A 178 15.94 -16.72 19.52
N SER A 179 15.96 -17.18 18.27
CA SER A 179 16.87 -18.24 17.86
C SER A 179 17.20 -18.26 16.36
N ILE A 180 18.43 -18.68 16.06
CA ILE A 180 18.89 -19.03 14.72
C ILE A 180 19.49 -20.43 14.75
N ASP A 181 18.96 -21.33 13.92
CA ASP A 181 19.50 -22.67 13.72
C ASP A 181 19.94 -22.84 12.25
N ALA A 182 21.24 -23.00 12.01
CA ALA A 182 21.80 -23.00 10.66
C ALA A 182 22.57 -24.28 10.32
N THR A 183 22.42 -24.77 9.09
CA THR A 183 23.30 -25.80 8.52
C THR A 183 24.21 -25.18 7.47
N SER A 184 25.47 -25.64 7.43
CA SER A 184 26.48 -25.18 6.48
C SER A 184 27.22 -26.37 5.86
N LEU A 185 27.10 -26.55 4.55
CA LEU A 185 27.78 -27.57 3.78
C LEU A 185 29.15 -27.06 3.34
N THR A 186 30.19 -27.81 3.68
CA THR A 186 31.57 -27.40 3.37
C THR A 186 31.82 -27.22 1.88
N THR A 187 31.16 -27.94 0.97
CA THR A 187 31.37 -27.75 -0.48
C THR A 187 30.62 -26.58 -1.11
N VAL A 188 29.60 -26.04 -0.46
CA VAL A 188 28.84 -24.87 -0.92
C VAL A 188 29.47 -23.62 -0.33
N ASP A 189 29.85 -23.67 0.95
CA ASP A 189 30.45 -22.56 1.67
C ASP A 189 31.96 -22.36 1.41
N ALA A 190 32.66 -23.35 0.83
CA ALA A 190 34.11 -23.26 0.58
C ALA A 190 34.52 -22.63 -0.76
N GLY A 191 33.70 -22.70 -1.81
CA GLY A 191 34.05 -22.15 -3.13
C GLY A 191 35.42 -22.59 -3.68
N GLY A 192 35.50 -23.70 -4.41
CA GLY A 192 36.78 -24.17 -4.98
C GLY A 192 37.63 -25.01 -4.02
N ASP A 193 38.86 -25.35 -4.41
CA ASP A 193 39.75 -26.39 -3.84
C ASP A 193 40.21 -26.17 -2.36
N GLY A 194 39.54 -25.32 -1.58
CA GLY A 194 39.78 -25.13 -0.14
C GLY A 194 38.77 -24.15 0.48
N PHE A 195 38.61 -24.20 1.81
CA PHE A 195 37.65 -23.37 2.56
C PHE A 195 37.97 -21.85 2.50
N VAL A 196 39.19 -21.49 2.11
CA VAL A 196 39.69 -20.10 2.04
C VAL A 196 39.55 -19.47 0.67
N ASP A 197 39.55 -20.25 -0.42
CA ASP A 197 39.81 -19.75 -1.78
C ASP A 197 38.53 -19.28 -2.51
N GLY A 198 37.68 -18.56 -1.78
CA GLY A 198 36.41 -17.99 -2.30
C GLY A 198 35.17 -18.38 -1.51
N GLY A 199 35.32 -18.96 -0.32
CA GLY A 199 34.23 -19.36 0.54
C GLY A 199 33.37 -18.21 1.10
N LEU A 200 32.13 -18.53 1.49
CA LEU A 200 31.18 -17.58 2.06
C LEU A 200 31.81 -16.78 3.21
N TRP A 201 32.58 -17.42 4.08
CA TRP A 201 33.10 -16.84 5.32
C TRP A 201 34.24 -15.85 5.12
N SER A 202 34.99 -15.93 4.03
CA SER A 202 35.99 -14.92 3.65
C SER A 202 35.40 -13.78 2.80
N SER A 203 34.15 -13.93 2.33
CA SER A 203 33.45 -12.91 1.54
C SER A 203 32.91 -11.75 2.39
N ASP A 204 32.67 -10.60 1.76
CA ASP A 204 31.99 -9.44 2.36
C ASP A 204 30.62 -9.83 2.95
N LEU A 205 29.87 -10.68 2.26
CA LEU A 205 28.57 -11.15 2.74
C LEU A 205 28.70 -11.96 4.03
N GLY A 206 29.65 -12.89 4.08
CA GLY A 206 29.91 -13.70 5.27
C GLY A 206 30.32 -12.86 6.47
N GLN A 207 31.18 -11.86 6.26
CA GLN A 207 31.58 -10.93 7.32
C GLN A 207 30.39 -10.11 7.83
N ARG A 208 29.58 -9.53 6.94
CA ARG A 208 28.37 -8.80 7.31
C ARG A 208 27.34 -9.69 8.01
N TYR A 209 27.25 -10.96 7.64
CA TYR A 209 26.38 -11.92 8.31
C TYR A 209 26.89 -12.21 9.73
N LEU A 210 28.18 -12.48 9.91
CA LEU A 210 28.79 -12.68 11.23
C LEU A 210 28.62 -11.46 12.13
N ASP A 211 28.73 -10.24 11.59
CA ASP A 211 28.45 -9.01 12.35
C ASP A 211 26.99 -8.96 12.80
N CYS A 212 26.04 -9.24 11.90
CA CYS A 212 24.62 -9.30 12.27
C CYS A 212 24.33 -10.38 13.31
N GLN A 213 25.00 -11.54 13.24
CA GLN A 213 24.89 -12.61 14.23
C GLN A 213 25.47 -12.20 15.58
N ARG A 214 26.60 -11.50 15.60
CA ARG A 214 27.19 -10.94 16.82
C ARG A 214 26.22 -9.96 17.50
N ASP A 215 25.61 -9.08 16.72
CA ASP A 215 24.60 -8.14 17.23
C ASP A 215 23.36 -8.87 17.76
N ALA A 216 22.92 -9.96 17.09
CA ALA A 216 21.80 -10.78 17.55
C ALA A 216 22.11 -11.46 18.89
N ILE A 217 23.31 -12.02 19.05
CA ILE A 217 23.75 -12.62 20.31
C ILE A 217 23.78 -11.58 21.43
N GLN A 218 24.22 -10.35 21.16
CA GLN A 218 24.17 -9.25 22.14
C GLN A 218 22.74 -8.91 22.58
N ARG A 219 21.74 -9.09 21.70
CA ARG A 219 20.31 -8.96 22.03
C ARG A 219 19.75 -10.17 22.80
N GLY A 220 20.52 -11.25 22.96
CA GLY A 220 20.13 -12.46 23.67
C GLY A 220 19.65 -13.60 22.76
N VAL A 221 19.79 -13.48 21.43
CA VAL A 221 19.41 -14.52 20.47
C VAL A 221 20.35 -15.72 20.59
N HIS A 222 19.79 -16.92 20.64
CA HIS A 222 20.57 -18.16 20.66
C HIS A 222 20.89 -18.65 19.25
N ILE A 223 22.18 -18.78 18.92
CA ILE A 223 22.61 -19.20 17.58
C ILE A 223 23.31 -20.56 17.66
N ARG A 224 22.82 -21.52 16.88
CA ARG A 224 23.39 -22.86 16.71
C ARG A 224 23.74 -23.10 15.24
N ARG A 225 24.92 -23.66 14.98
CA ARG A 225 25.35 -24.04 13.63
C ARG A 225 25.88 -25.46 13.58
N VAL A 226 25.40 -26.23 12.60
CA VAL A 226 25.97 -27.53 12.23
C VAL A 226 26.73 -27.38 10.92
N PHE A 227 28.04 -27.58 10.97
CA PHE A 227 28.84 -27.76 9.77
C PHE A 227 28.79 -29.22 9.32
N ILE A 228 28.41 -29.45 8.07
CA ILE A 228 28.27 -30.79 7.50
C ILE A 228 29.44 -31.04 6.57
N LEU A 229 30.33 -31.95 6.99
CA LEU A 229 31.45 -32.43 6.20
C LEU A 229 30.95 -33.47 5.20
N ASP A 230 30.78 -33.04 3.96
CA ASP A 230 30.34 -33.89 2.85
C ASP A 230 31.49 -34.70 2.23
N LYS A 231 32.75 -34.31 2.53
CA LYS A 231 33.96 -35.11 2.28
C LYS A 231 34.85 -35.14 3.53
N PRO A 232 35.44 -36.29 3.88
CA PRO A 232 36.24 -36.46 5.10
C PRO A 232 37.54 -35.63 5.10
N ASP A 233 38.09 -35.29 3.93
CA ASP A 233 39.36 -34.55 3.80
C ASP A 233 39.21 -33.03 3.90
N LEU A 234 37.99 -32.51 4.16
CA LEU A 234 37.69 -31.07 4.21
C LEU A 234 37.83 -30.44 5.60
N ALA A 235 38.20 -31.22 6.62
CA ALA A 235 38.47 -30.70 7.97
C ALA A 235 39.92 -30.18 8.08
N ASP A 236 40.28 -29.21 7.25
CA ASP A 236 41.57 -28.53 7.29
C ASP A 236 41.65 -27.49 8.42
N GLU A 237 42.85 -26.93 8.67
CA GLU A 237 43.04 -25.90 9.71
C GLU A 237 42.23 -24.63 9.46
N ASP A 238 41.92 -24.33 8.20
CA ASP A 238 41.16 -23.15 7.82
C ASP A 238 39.68 -23.30 8.18
N PHE A 239 39.09 -24.47 7.90
CA PHE A 239 37.76 -24.85 8.35
C PHE A 239 37.65 -24.79 9.88
N LEU A 240 38.64 -25.36 10.58
CA LEU A 240 38.69 -25.30 12.04
C LEU A 240 38.83 -23.86 12.54
N GLY A 241 39.59 -23.02 11.82
CA GLY A 241 39.72 -21.59 12.07
C GLY A 241 38.39 -20.87 12.05
N VAL A 242 37.53 -21.13 11.05
CA VAL A 242 36.20 -20.52 10.98
C VAL A 242 35.25 -21.07 12.05
N CYS A 243 35.33 -22.36 12.38
CA CYS A 243 34.54 -22.90 13.48
C CYS A 243 34.93 -22.24 14.82
N ARG A 244 36.23 -22.02 15.06
CA ARG A 244 36.75 -21.30 16.24
C ARG A 244 36.27 -19.85 16.27
N LEU A 245 36.39 -19.13 15.14
CA LEU A 245 35.91 -17.75 15.02
C LEU A 245 34.42 -17.61 15.35
N GLN A 246 33.58 -18.51 14.84
CA GLN A 246 32.15 -18.48 15.14
C GLN A 246 31.86 -18.79 16.62
N ARG A 247 32.60 -19.72 17.22
CA ARG A 247 32.49 -19.99 18.65
C ARG A 247 32.89 -18.79 19.51
N GLU A 248 33.95 -18.09 19.14
CA GLU A 248 34.44 -16.90 19.87
C GLU A 248 33.40 -15.76 19.92
N ILE A 249 32.58 -15.62 18.88
CA ILE A 249 31.48 -14.63 18.87
C ILE A 249 30.21 -15.11 19.60
N GLY A 250 30.22 -16.34 20.13
CA GLY A 250 29.12 -16.90 20.93
C GLY A 250 28.20 -17.88 20.20
N ILE A 251 28.54 -18.31 18.98
CA ILE A 251 27.75 -19.31 18.25
C ILE A 251 28.07 -20.71 18.77
N HIS A 252 27.04 -21.52 19.00
CA HIS A 252 27.22 -22.92 19.33
C HIS A 252 27.48 -23.72 18.06
N VAL A 253 28.73 -24.12 17.87
CA VAL A 253 29.18 -24.82 16.66
C VAL A 253 29.34 -26.31 16.91
N ARG A 254 28.73 -27.13 16.05
CA ARG A 254 28.94 -28.57 15.96
C ARG A 254 29.34 -29.00 14.55
N ILE A 255 30.06 -30.10 14.47
CA ILE A 255 30.55 -30.68 13.21
C ILE A 255 29.92 -32.06 13.04
N LEU A 256 29.31 -32.27 11.88
CA LEU A 256 28.72 -33.53 11.48
C LEU A 256 29.50 -34.11 10.30
N ASP A 257 30.01 -35.32 10.46
CA ASP A 257 30.54 -36.10 9.34
C ASP A 257 29.37 -36.79 8.61
N SER A 258 29.21 -36.53 7.32
CA SER A 258 28.15 -37.15 6.53
C SER A 258 28.23 -38.69 6.48
N SER A 259 29.42 -39.27 6.72
CA SER A 259 29.61 -40.72 6.83
C SER A 259 29.05 -41.31 8.13
N ALA A 260 28.84 -40.48 9.16
CA ALA A 260 28.32 -40.91 10.46
C ALA A 260 26.80 -41.16 10.48
N ILE A 261 26.07 -40.80 9.41
CA ILE A 261 24.62 -41.05 9.29
C ILE A 261 24.35 -42.08 8.18
N PRO A 262 24.19 -43.38 8.52
CA PRO A 262 23.88 -44.42 7.56
C PRO A 262 22.53 -44.16 6.87
N GLY A 263 22.51 -44.16 5.53
CA GLY A 263 21.28 -44.02 4.73
C GLY A 263 20.88 -42.59 4.38
N LEU A 264 21.57 -41.56 4.89
CA LEU A 264 21.36 -40.19 4.45
C LEU A 264 21.88 -40.05 3.01
N ARG A 265 20.97 -39.89 2.04
CA ARG A 265 21.39 -39.62 0.67
C ARG A 265 22.08 -38.27 0.63
N ARG A 266 23.35 -38.20 0.18
CA ARG A 266 24.09 -36.93 0.03
C ARG A 266 23.29 -35.87 -0.75
N SER A 267 22.48 -36.30 -1.72
CA SER A 267 21.58 -35.43 -2.50
C SER A 267 20.43 -34.80 -1.70
N SER A 268 20.21 -35.21 -0.45
CA SER A 268 19.18 -34.64 0.43
C SER A 268 19.72 -33.52 1.31
N LEU A 269 21.05 -33.43 1.49
CA LEU A 269 21.71 -32.39 2.27
C LEU A 269 21.74 -31.09 1.46
N PHE A 270 21.21 -30.02 2.05
CA PHE A 270 21.27 -28.67 1.53
C PHE A 270 21.31 -27.69 2.70
N ASP A 271 21.75 -26.47 2.44
CA ASP A 271 21.88 -25.44 3.45
C ASP A 271 20.54 -24.75 3.72
N PHE A 272 20.20 -24.67 5.00
CA PHE A 272 19.07 -23.89 5.44
C PHE A 272 19.36 -23.23 6.78
N ILE A 273 18.63 -22.13 7.04
CA ILE A 273 18.68 -21.37 8.26
C ILE A 273 17.24 -21.20 8.76
N LEU A 274 16.97 -21.61 10.00
CA LEU A 274 15.72 -21.37 10.69
C LEU A 274 15.84 -20.13 11.56
N PHE A 275 14.89 -19.22 11.42
CA PHE A 275 14.76 -18.03 12.24
C PHE A 275 13.49 -18.14 13.09
N ASP A 276 13.63 -18.05 14.42
CA ASP A 276 12.54 -18.09 15.41
C ASP A 276 11.53 -19.23 15.21
N GLU A 277 12.00 -20.37 14.69
CA GLU A 277 11.16 -21.53 14.36
C GLU A 277 9.97 -21.21 13.42
N GLY A 278 9.99 -20.04 12.76
CA GLY A 278 8.89 -19.49 11.97
C GLY A 278 9.19 -19.37 10.48
N ILE A 279 10.47 -19.16 10.12
CA ILE A 279 10.89 -18.99 8.72
C ILE A 279 12.12 -19.86 8.46
N SER A 280 12.09 -20.62 7.36
CA SER A 280 13.26 -21.34 6.84
C SER A 280 13.78 -20.64 5.59
N TYR A 281 14.99 -20.11 5.66
CA TYR A 281 15.77 -19.65 4.51
C TYR A 281 16.52 -20.85 3.91
N GLU A 282 16.23 -21.20 2.66
CA GLU A 282 16.83 -22.34 1.96
C GLU A 282 17.62 -21.86 0.74
N VAL A 283 18.84 -22.37 0.57
CA VAL A 283 19.67 -22.09 -0.60
C VAL A 283 19.82 -23.36 -1.44
N THR A 284 19.52 -23.25 -2.73
CA THR A 284 19.77 -24.34 -3.68
C THR A 284 20.96 -23.96 -4.57
N PRO A 285 22.10 -24.68 -4.48
CA PRO A 285 23.24 -24.43 -5.36
C PRO A 285 22.91 -24.89 -6.79
N ALA A 286 23.46 -24.19 -7.78
CA ALA A 286 23.47 -24.66 -9.16
C ALA A 286 24.35 -25.90 -9.27
N SER A 287 23.88 -26.90 -10.02
CA SER A 287 24.68 -28.08 -10.34
C SER A 287 26.01 -27.65 -10.96
N ARG A 288 27.14 -28.07 -10.35
CA ARG A 288 28.47 -27.81 -10.87
C ARG A 288 28.57 -28.30 -12.31
N VAL A 289 28.71 -27.39 -13.27
CA VAL A 289 29.23 -27.73 -14.60
C VAL A 289 30.73 -27.97 -14.40
N GLU A 290 31.25 -29.11 -14.87
CA GLU A 290 32.69 -29.40 -14.85
C GLU A 290 33.47 -28.20 -15.41
N GLY A 291 34.33 -27.59 -14.59
CA GLY A 291 35.14 -26.43 -14.95
C GLY A 291 34.67 -25.07 -14.42
N ALA A 292 33.55 -24.98 -13.70
CA ALA A 292 33.14 -23.73 -13.04
C ALA A 292 33.89 -23.54 -11.69
N ILE A 293 34.55 -22.39 -11.54
CA ILE A 293 35.48 -22.06 -10.44
C ILE A 293 34.75 -21.77 -9.11
N ALA A 294 33.45 -21.45 -9.14
CA ALA A 294 32.68 -21.16 -7.92
C ALA A 294 31.25 -21.74 -7.99
N PRO A 295 30.68 -22.22 -6.87
CA PRO A 295 29.27 -22.56 -6.81
C PRO A 295 28.43 -21.29 -7.02
N SER A 296 27.58 -21.27 -8.04
CA SER A 296 26.56 -20.23 -8.18
C SER A 296 25.28 -20.68 -7.48
N ILE A 297 24.68 -19.80 -6.68
CA ILE A 297 23.37 -20.07 -6.08
C ILE A 297 22.32 -19.95 -7.18
N LEU A 298 21.54 -21.02 -7.39
CA LEU A 298 20.50 -21.05 -8.42
C LEU A 298 19.24 -20.36 -7.93
N THR A 299 18.82 -20.67 -6.70
CA THR A 299 17.60 -20.10 -6.10
C THR A 299 17.74 -19.98 -4.59
N THR A 300 17.18 -18.90 -4.07
CA THR A 300 16.95 -18.67 -2.65
C THR A 300 15.46 -18.80 -2.37
N ARG A 301 15.09 -19.51 -1.30
CA ARG A 301 13.68 -19.69 -0.92
C ARG A 301 13.46 -19.31 0.53
N LEU A 302 12.40 -18.55 0.79
CA LEU A 302 11.81 -18.41 2.12
C LEU A 302 10.62 -19.35 2.22
N GLU A 303 10.64 -20.26 3.19
CA GLU A 303 9.56 -21.19 3.47
C GLU A 303 8.90 -20.82 4.79
N LEU A 304 7.61 -20.47 4.73
CA LEU A 304 6.82 -20.04 5.87
C LEU A 304 5.72 -21.05 6.24
N ARG A 305 5.48 -22.07 5.41
CA ARG A 305 4.42 -23.04 5.68
C ARG A 305 4.73 -23.80 6.97
N PRO A 306 3.85 -23.78 7.99
CA PRO A 306 4.16 -24.36 9.30
C PRO A 306 4.55 -25.83 9.25
N ALA A 307 3.96 -26.61 8.33
CA ALA A 307 4.32 -28.02 8.14
C ALA A 307 5.77 -28.19 7.67
N ARG A 308 6.21 -27.37 6.71
CA ARG A 308 7.57 -27.44 6.18
C ARG A 308 8.60 -26.92 7.18
N VAL A 309 8.28 -25.85 7.89
CA VAL A 309 9.16 -25.32 8.94
C VAL A 309 9.34 -26.36 10.06
N ARG A 310 8.26 -27.03 10.50
CA ARG A 310 8.37 -28.15 11.46
C ARG A 310 9.24 -29.30 10.94
N ASP A 311 9.10 -29.67 9.67
CA ASP A 311 9.96 -30.69 9.05
C ASP A 311 11.44 -30.27 9.14
N ARG A 312 11.74 -28.98 8.94
CA ARG A 312 13.10 -28.43 9.04
C ARG A 312 13.61 -28.39 10.47
N MET A 313 12.78 -28.00 11.43
CA MET A 313 13.14 -28.02 12.85
C MET A 313 13.52 -29.43 13.31
N GLN A 314 12.69 -30.43 12.96
CA GLN A 314 12.98 -31.82 13.31
C GLN A 314 14.28 -32.27 12.65
N ARG A 315 14.47 -31.94 11.37
CA ARG A 315 15.69 -32.26 10.65
C ARG A 315 16.92 -31.62 11.29
N PHE A 316 16.85 -30.35 11.67
CA PHE A 316 17.96 -29.67 12.33
C PHE A 316 18.30 -30.35 13.66
N LYS A 317 17.28 -30.70 14.46
CA LYS A 317 17.46 -31.43 15.71
C LYS A 317 18.19 -32.75 15.50
N ASP A 318 17.76 -33.55 14.52
CA ASP A 318 18.39 -34.85 14.22
C ASP A 318 19.88 -34.67 13.83
N LEU A 319 20.19 -33.65 13.02
CA LEU A 319 21.57 -33.30 12.65
C LEU A 319 22.37 -32.83 13.87
N TRP A 320 21.79 -31.99 14.71
CA TRP A 320 22.42 -31.42 15.91
C TRP A 320 22.77 -32.48 16.95
N GLU A 321 21.88 -33.45 17.15
CA GLU A 321 22.09 -34.58 18.08
C GLU A 321 23.13 -35.57 17.57
N SER A 322 23.25 -35.71 16.24
CA SER A 322 24.24 -36.59 15.60
C SER A 322 25.63 -35.93 15.45
N ALA A 323 25.70 -34.60 15.55
CA ALA A 323 26.92 -33.84 15.39
C ALA A 323 27.75 -33.83 16.68
N ARG A 324 29.08 -33.82 16.52
CA ARG A 324 30.02 -33.67 17.64
C ARG A 324 30.32 -32.19 17.90
N ASP A 325 30.63 -31.87 19.14
CA ASP A 325 31.18 -30.56 19.47
C ASP A 325 32.58 -30.40 18.82
N LEU A 326 32.96 -29.18 18.47
CA LEU A 326 34.33 -28.89 18.02
C LEU A 326 35.26 -29.02 19.24
N ASP A 327 36.16 -30.01 19.23
CA ASP A 327 37.19 -30.22 20.25
C ASP A 327 38.19 -29.05 20.32
#